data_AF-A0A0N1I633-F1
#
_entry.id   AF-A0A0N1I633-F1
#
_cell.length_a   1.000
_cell.length_b   1.000
_cell.length_c   1.000
_cell.angle_alpha   90.00
_cell.angle_beta   90.00
_cell.angle_gamma   90.00
#
_symmetry.space_group_name_H-M   'P 1'
#
loop_
_entity.id
_entity.type
_entity.pdbx_description
1 polymer ?
#
loop_
_entity_poly.entity_id
_entity_poly.type
_entity_poly.pdbx_seq_one_letter_code
_entity_poly.pdbx_strand_id
1 'polypeptide(L)'
;MTIQMNDEVKKIGRWRVVSSQVLACLSLDFLLVGLGMSISFVTMVLPEVLDAKEGLSINKKQASWFGSMAFLCQPVGSIFSGPLLDYFGRKKALFLVNIPHLIAWLLMYYAWNVPSLFVGNALLGIGIGIMEAPSVTYVGEVT
;
A
#
# COMPACT_ATOMS: atom_id res chain seq x y z
N MET A 1 6.62 53.45 7.33
CA MET A 1 7.91 52.72 7.37
C MET A 1 7.71 51.45 6.55
N THR A 2 7.99 51.52 5.26
CA THR A 2 7.67 50.50 4.25
C THR A 2 8.82 49.49 4.21
N ILE A 3 8.60 48.30 4.76
CA ILE A 3 9.57 47.20 4.65
C ILE A 3 9.51 46.70 3.20
N GLN A 4 10.55 46.99 2.44
CA GLN A 4 10.83 46.37 1.14
C GLN A 4 11.22 44.91 1.40
N MET A 5 10.24 44.00 1.34
CA MET A 5 10.55 42.56 1.22
C MET A 5 11.05 42.32 -0.20
N ASN A 6 12.37 42.35 -0.35
CA ASN A 6 13.07 41.83 -1.51
C ASN A 6 13.00 40.30 -1.49
N ASP A 7 11.84 39.75 -1.83
CA ASP A 7 11.72 38.32 -2.13
C ASP A 7 12.25 38.11 -3.55
N GLU A 8 13.56 37.91 -3.64
CA GLU A 8 14.23 37.27 -4.78
C GLU A 8 13.72 35.82 -4.87
N VAL A 9 12.49 35.64 -5.37
CA VAL A 9 11.93 34.32 -5.69
C VAL A 9 12.78 33.75 -6.82
N LYS A 10 13.75 32.91 -6.44
CA LYS A 10 14.60 32.18 -7.37
C LYS A 10 13.70 31.44 -8.38
N LYS A 11 13.61 31.95 -9.61
CA LYS A 11 12.83 31.33 -10.70
C LYS A 11 13.42 29.96 -10.99
N ILE A 12 12.83 28.93 -10.38
CA ILE A 12 13.17 27.54 -10.64
C ILE A 12 12.76 27.22 -12.08
N GLY A 13 13.66 26.64 -12.87
CA GLY A 13 13.35 26.29 -14.26
C GLY A 13 12.21 25.28 -14.32
N ARG A 14 11.20 25.53 -15.16
CA ARG A 14 10.02 24.66 -15.35
C ARG A 14 10.39 23.19 -15.53
N TRP A 15 11.49 22.91 -16.23
CA TRP A 15 12.02 21.56 -16.43
C TRP A 15 12.46 20.84 -15.15
N ARG A 16 13.08 21.54 -14.20
CA ARG A 16 13.49 20.95 -12.91
C ARG A 16 12.31 20.63 -12.01
N VAL A 17 11.26 21.45 -12.09
CA VAL A 17 10.02 21.22 -11.34
C VAL A 17 9.30 20.01 -11.91
N VAL A 18 9.08 19.97 -13.23
CA VAL A 18 8.42 18.85 -13.91
C VAL A 18 9.16 17.54 -13.70
N SER A 19 10.50 17.51 -13.80
CA SER A 19 11.25 16.26 -13.57
C SER A 19 11.12 15.77 -12.11
N SER A 20 11.09 16.68 -11.14
CA SER A 20 10.89 16.32 -9.74
C SER A 20 9.49 15.78 -9.47
N GLN A 21 8.47 16.36 -10.12
CA GLN A 21 7.09 15.88 -10.06
C GLN A 21 6.94 14.48 -10.70
N VAL A 22 7.51 14.28 -11.89
CA VAL A 22 7.48 12.98 -12.58
C VAL A 22 8.15 11.89 -11.73
N LEU A 23 9.32 12.18 -11.14
CA LEU A 23 10.01 11.23 -10.26
C LEU A 23 9.19 10.87 -9.01
N ALA A 24 8.49 11.85 -8.43
CA ALA A 24 7.62 11.64 -7.29
C ALA A 24 6.39 10.81 -7.64
N CYS A 25 5.73 11.07 -8.78
CA CYS A 25 4.61 10.27 -9.26
C CYS A 25 5.04 8.84 -9.60
N LEU A 26 6.16 8.67 -10.31
CA LEU A 26 6.71 7.34 -10.63
C LEU A 26 6.96 6.50 -9.37
N SER A 27 7.49 7.12 -8.31
CA SER A 27 7.73 6.43 -7.03
C SER A 27 6.44 5.91 -6.40
N LEU A 28 5.35 6.66 -6.52
CA LEU A 28 4.04 6.26 -6.04
C LEU A 28 3.40 5.20 -6.94
N ASP A 29 3.58 5.31 -8.26
CA ASP A 29 3.12 4.31 -9.22
C ASP A 29 3.75 2.93 -8.95
N PHE A 30 5.03 2.87 -8.58
CA PHE A 30 5.66 1.61 -8.13
C PHE A 30 4.97 1.00 -6.91
N LEU A 31 4.53 1.84 -5.97
CA LEU A 31 3.76 1.41 -4.80
C LEU A 31 2.40 0.83 -5.23
N LEU A 32 1.74 1.47 -6.20
CA LEU A 32 0.48 0.99 -6.80
C LEU A 32 0.65 -0.32 -7.59
N VAL A 33 1.78 -0.54 -8.24
CA VAL A 33 2.10 -1.85 -8.84
C VAL A 33 2.20 -2.92 -7.75
N GLY A 34 2.84 -2.60 -6.62
CA GLY A 34 2.88 -3.46 -5.43
C GLY A 34 1.49 -3.82 -4.91
N LEU A 35 0.58 -2.85 -4.87
CA LEU A 35 -0.83 -3.06 -4.56
C LEU A 35 -1.51 -4.00 -5.57
N GLY A 36 -1.29 -3.80 -6.87
CA GLY A 36 -1.86 -4.65 -7.92
C GLY A 36 -1.42 -6.11 -7.80
N MET A 37 -0.14 -6.35 -7.51
CA MET A 37 0.38 -7.69 -7.23
C MET A 37 -0.27 -8.30 -5.99
N SER A 38 -0.47 -7.50 -4.94
CA SER A 38 -1.07 -7.92 -3.67
C SER A 38 -2.52 -8.40 -3.85
N ILE A 39 -3.33 -7.68 -4.62
CA ILE A 39 -4.72 -8.06 -4.91
C ILE A 39 -4.77 -9.30 -5.82
N SER A 40 -3.87 -9.37 -6.81
CA SER A 40 -3.83 -10.47 -7.78
C SER A 40 -3.25 -11.77 -7.20
N PHE A 41 -2.55 -11.69 -6.07
CA PHE A 41 -1.93 -12.86 -5.41
C PHE A 41 -2.95 -13.95 -5.11
N VAL A 42 -4.12 -13.57 -4.58
CA VAL A 42 -5.17 -14.53 -4.21
C VAL A 42 -5.63 -15.32 -5.44
N THR A 43 -5.82 -14.66 -6.57
CA THR A 43 -6.19 -15.33 -7.83
C THR A 43 -5.09 -16.22 -8.39
N MET A 44 -3.81 -15.89 -8.18
CA MET A 44 -2.68 -16.69 -8.65
C MET A 44 -2.51 -17.97 -7.83
N VAL A 45 -2.64 -17.88 -6.50
CA VAL A 45 -2.41 -19.03 -5.60
C VAL A 45 -3.60 -19.98 -5.54
N LEU A 46 -4.83 -19.44 -5.67
CA LEU A 46 -6.04 -20.24 -5.51
C LEU A 46 -6.10 -21.53 -6.37
N PRO A 47 -5.75 -21.56 -7.67
CA PRO A 47 -5.82 -22.80 -8.45
C PRO A 47 -4.92 -23.92 -7.94
N GLU A 48 -3.85 -23.60 -7.22
CA GLU A 48 -2.88 -24.58 -6.71
C GLU A 48 -3.29 -25.13 -5.33
N VAL A 49 -3.92 -24.30 -4.50
CA VAL A 49 -4.36 -24.69 -3.14
C VAL A 49 -5.82 -25.14 -3.06
N LEU A 50 -6.63 -24.89 -4.09
CA LEU A 50 -8.06 -25.24 -4.10
C LEU A 50 -8.24 -26.76 -4.24
N ASP A 51 -8.84 -27.38 -3.24
CA ASP A 51 -9.09 -28.84 -3.18
C ASP A 51 -7.82 -29.68 -3.49
N ALA A 52 -6.65 -29.16 -3.08
CA ALA A 52 -5.35 -29.81 -3.28
C ALA A 52 -5.28 -31.16 -2.54
N LYS A 53 -4.68 -32.17 -3.18
CA LYS A 53 -4.55 -33.54 -2.65
C LYS A 53 -3.42 -33.70 -1.63
N GLU A 54 -2.38 -32.88 -1.75
CA GLU A 54 -1.19 -32.91 -0.90
C GLU A 54 -0.80 -31.47 -0.54
N GLY A 55 -0.25 -31.27 0.66
CA GLY A 55 0.15 -29.95 1.14
C GLY A 55 -1.02 -29.10 1.66
N LEU A 56 -0.94 -27.80 1.41
CA LEU A 56 -1.91 -26.82 1.91
C LEU A 56 -3.17 -26.80 1.04
N SER A 57 -4.30 -27.25 1.59
CA SER A 57 -5.57 -27.35 0.87
C SER A 57 -6.63 -26.40 1.44
N ILE A 58 -7.34 -25.70 0.55
CA ILE A 58 -8.39 -24.74 0.85
C ILE A 58 -9.68 -25.20 0.15
N ASN A 59 -10.79 -25.26 0.88
CA ASN A 59 -12.10 -25.56 0.30
C ASN A 59 -12.69 -24.31 -0.39
N LYS A 60 -13.60 -24.48 -1.36
CA LYS A 60 -14.34 -23.40 -2.05
C LYS A 60 -14.90 -22.31 -1.12
N LYS A 61 -15.43 -22.68 0.05
CA LYS A 61 -15.92 -21.70 1.03
C LYS A 61 -14.78 -20.84 1.58
N GLN A 62 -13.66 -21.46 1.94
CA GLN A 62 -12.48 -20.76 2.44
C GLN A 62 -11.83 -19.92 1.33
N ALA A 63 -11.82 -20.40 0.09
CA ALA A 63 -11.35 -19.64 -1.07
C ALA A 63 -12.08 -18.31 -1.23
N SER A 64 -13.41 -18.32 -1.11
CA SER A 64 -14.24 -17.10 -1.16
C SER A 64 -13.93 -16.14 0.00
N TRP A 65 -13.77 -16.67 1.22
CA TRP A 65 -13.35 -15.86 2.36
C TRP A 65 -11.93 -15.30 2.19
N PHE A 66 -11.02 -16.09 1.63
CA PHE A 66 -9.64 -15.67 1.37
C PHE A 66 -9.61 -14.50 0.38
N GLY A 67 -10.36 -14.55 -0.72
CA GLY A 67 -10.45 -13.43 -1.67
C GLY A 67 -11.08 -12.16 -1.12
N SER A 68 -11.97 -12.26 -0.13
CA SER A 68 -12.69 -11.11 0.43
C SER A 68 -12.05 -10.53 1.69
N MET A 69 -11.21 -11.28 2.40
CA MET A 69 -10.63 -10.89 3.69
C MET A 69 -9.82 -9.60 3.61
N ALA A 70 -9.00 -9.42 2.57
CA ALA A 70 -8.22 -8.20 2.39
C ALA A 70 -9.12 -6.95 2.32
N PHE A 71 -10.21 -7.02 1.55
CA PHE A 71 -11.17 -5.93 1.40
C PHE A 71 -11.95 -5.67 2.70
N LEU A 72 -12.23 -6.70 3.51
CA LEU A 72 -12.85 -6.52 4.82
C LEU A 72 -11.93 -5.83 5.83
N CYS A 73 -10.63 -6.07 5.72
CA CYS A 73 -9.62 -5.47 6.61
C CYS A 73 -9.17 -4.07 6.15
N GLN A 74 -9.38 -3.71 4.88
CA GLN A 74 -8.98 -2.43 4.31
C GLN A 74 -9.57 -1.20 5.01
N PRO A 75 -10.87 -1.15 5.38
CA PRO A 75 -11.43 -0.03 6.16
C PRO A 75 -10.75 0.15 7.51
N VAL A 76 -10.36 -0.94 8.16
CA VAL A 76 -9.63 -0.89 9.44
C VAL A 76 -8.30 -0.16 9.25
N GLY A 77 -7.54 -0.49 8.20
CA GLY A 77 -6.32 0.22 7.85
C GLY A 77 -6.56 1.69 7.48
N SER A 78 -7.64 1.98 6.77
CA SER A 78 -8.01 3.33 6.36
C SER A 78 -8.28 4.25 7.56
N ILE A 79 -8.92 3.75 8.62
CA ILE A 79 -9.12 4.52 9.87
C ILE A 79 -7.77 4.94 10.49
N PHE A 80 -6.76 4.06 10.44
CA PHE A 80 -5.42 4.38 10.96
C PHE A 80 -4.60 5.28 10.03
N SER A 81 -4.98 5.39 8.74
CA SER A 81 -4.22 6.16 7.75
C SER A 81 -4.15 7.66 8.08
N GLY A 82 -5.25 8.25 8.57
CA GLY A 82 -5.34 9.69 8.90
C GLY A 82 -4.36 10.11 10.01
N PRO A 83 -4.46 9.53 11.21
CA PRO A 83 -3.54 9.84 12.30
C PRO A 83 -2.06 9.58 11.95
N LEU A 84 -1.79 8.54 11.15
CA LEU A 84 -0.42 8.24 10.70
C LEU A 84 0.13 9.35 9.79
N LEU A 85 -0.71 9.87 8.90
CA LEU A 85 -0.38 10.97 8.01
C LEU A 85 -0.11 12.27 8.79
N ASP A 86 -0.96 12.57 9.77
CA ASP A 86 -0.84 13.76 10.61
C ASP A 86 0.44 13.73 11.47
N TYR A 87 0.82 12.57 11.99
CA TYR A 87 1.98 12.44 12.88
C TYR A 87 3.33 12.33 12.13
N PHE A 88 3.42 11.48 11.10
CA PHE A 88 4.69 11.21 10.41
C PHE A 88 4.91 12.10 9.19
N GLY A 89 3.85 12.69 8.65
CA GLY A 89 3.87 13.39 7.36
C GLY A 89 3.84 12.43 6.16
N ARG A 90 3.48 12.97 5.01
CA ARG A 90 3.10 12.22 3.79
C ARG A 90 4.20 11.27 3.30
N LYS A 91 5.41 11.80 3.10
CA LYS A 91 6.54 11.03 2.57
C LYS A 91 6.97 9.89 3.50
N LYS A 92 7.02 10.13 4.81
CA LYS A 92 7.41 9.10 5.79
C LYS A 92 6.30 8.05 5.95
N ALA A 93 5.03 8.46 5.89
CA ALA A 93 3.90 7.54 5.91
C ALA A 93 3.97 6.55 4.73
N LEU A 94 4.30 7.01 3.51
CA LEU A 94 4.51 6.12 2.36
C LEU A 94 5.64 5.09 2.58
N PHE A 95 6.74 5.48 3.24
CA PHE A 95 7.78 4.51 3.61
C PHE A 95 7.30 3.53 4.70
N LEU A 96 6.58 4.01 5.72
CA LEU A 96 6.07 3.17 6.80
C LEU A 96 5.09 2.10 6.32
N VAL A 97 4.29 2.40 5.30
CA VAL A 97 3.35 1.45 4.67
C VAL A 97 4.05 0.23 4.06
N ASN A 98 5.32 0.37 3.65
CA ASN A 98 6.07 -0.78 3.14
C ASN A 98 6.35 -1.83 4.22
N ILE A 99 6.43 -1.44 5.50
CA ILE A 99 6.72 -2.35 6.61
C ILE A 99 5.62 -3.42 6.76
N PRO A 100 4.32 -3.09 6.94
CA PRO A 100 3.28 -4.11 7.04
C PRO A 100 3.13 -4.91 5.74
N HIS A 101 3.37 -4.31 4.57
CA HIS A 101 3.36 -5.05 3.30
C HIS A 101 4.47 -6.11 3.26
N LEU A 102 5.71 -5.76 3.62
CA LEU A 102 6.82 -6.70 3.66
C LEU A 102 6.55 -7.84 4.66
N ILE A 103 6.02 -7.51 5.85
CA ILE A 103 5.66 -8.51 6.86
C ILE A 103 4.57 -9.43 6.32
N ALA A 104 3.54 -8.89 5.65
CA ALA A 104 2.47 -9.69 5.05
C ALA A 104 3.02 -10.64 3.98
N TRP A 105 3.87 -10.15 3.07
CA TRP A 105 4.52 -10.98 2.05
C TRP A 105 5.38 -12.09 2.64
N LEU A 106 6.17 -11.79 3.67
CA LEU A 106 6.97 -12.79 4.36
C LEU A 106 6.09 -13.83 5.07
N LEU A 107 5.01 -13.40 5.72
CA LEU A 107 4.08 -14.30 6.41
C LEU A 107 3.38 -15.24 5.41
N MET A 108 3.00 -14.72 4.25
CA MET A 108 2.40 -15.53 3.18
C MET A 108 3.40 -16.50 2.56
N TYR A 109 4.67 -16.10 2.39
CA TYR A 109 5.73 -16.97 1.89
C TYR A 109 6.04 -18.14 2.83
N TYR A 110 6.13 -17.87 4.14
CA TYR A 110 6.38 -18.90 5.15
C TYR A 110 5.10 -19.57 5.67
N ALA A 111 3.96 -19.43 5.00
CA ALA A 111 2.69 -19.92 5.49
C ALA A 111 2.69 -21.45 5.62
N TRP A 112 2.49 -21.93 6.85
CA TRP A 112 2.47 -23.37 7.21
C TRP A 112 1.05 -23.92 7.36
N ASN A 113 0.04 -23.04 7.47
CA ASN A 113 -1.36 -23.43 7.57
C ASN A 113 -2.32 -22.40 6.97
N VAL A 114 -3.57 -22.80 6.72
CA VAL A 114 -4.59 -21.91 6.12
C VAL A 114 -4.80 -20.64 6.94
N PRO A 115 -4.89 -20.68 8.29
CA PRO A 115 -4.97 -19.47 9.10
C PRO A 115 -3.82 -18.47 8.87
N SER A 116 -2.58 -18.95 8.70
CA SER A 116 -1.42 -18.07 8.47
C SER A 116 -1.52 -17.30 7.14
N LEU A 117 -2.06 -17.92 6.08
CA LEU A 117 -2.39 -17.22 4.83
C LEU A 117 -3.46 -16.16 5.05
N PHE A 118 -4.51 -16.48 5.81
CA PHE A 118 -5.59 -15.54 6.10
C PHE A 118 -5.09 -14.34 6.90
N VAL A 119 -4.23 -14.55 7.90
CA VAL A 119 -3.60 -13.48 8.67
C VAL A 119 -2.71 -12.62 7.78
N GLY A 120 -1.92 -13.24 6.89
CA GLY A 120 -1.07 -12.51 5.94
C GLY A 120 -1.90 -11.63 5.00
N ASN A 121 -3.00 -12.16 4.48
CA ASN A 121 -3.90 -11.45 3.60
C ASN A 121 -4.71 -10.34 4.31
N ALA A 122 -5.11 -10.58 5.56
CA ALA A 122 -5.71 -9.56 6.41
C ALA A 122 -4.73 -8.41 6.68
N LEU A 123 -3.48 -8.72 7.01
CA LEU A 123 -2.42 -7.72 7.24
C LEU A 123 -2.12 -6.93 5.96
N LEU A 124 -2.13 -7.60 4.81
CA LEU A 124 -2.02 -6.97 3.49
C LEU A 124 -3.15 -5.96 3.30
N GLY A 125 -4.41 -6.36 3.53
CA GLY A 125 -5.58 -5.47 3.46
C GLY A 125 -5.47 -4.25 4.37
N ILE A 126 -5.01 -4.43 5.62
CA ILE A 126 -4.74 -3.30 6.54
C ILE A 126 -3.66 -2.39 5.95
N GLY A 127 -2.56 -2.95 5.45
CA GLY A 127 -1.48 -2.19 4.82
C GLY A 127 -1.96 -1.36 3.63
N ILE A 128 -2.83 -1.93 2.79
CA ILE A 128 -3.46 -1.25 1.66
C ILE A 128 -4.31 -0.07 2.15
N GLY A 129 -5.13 -0.27 3.18
CA GLY A 129 -5.95 0.79 3.76
C GLY A 129 -5.13 1.95 4.32
N ILE A 130 -3.99 1.66 4.97
CA ILE A 130 -3.08 2.69 5.50
C ILE A 130 -2.44 3.50 4.36
N MET A 131 -2.21 2.87 3.20
CA MET A 131 -1.56 3.49 2.03
C MET A 131 -2.41 4.55 1.34
N GLU A 132 -3.74 4.40 1.31
CA GLU A 132 -4.60 5.22 0.44
C GLU A 132 -4.52 6.71 0.74
N ALA A 133 -4.67 7.13 2.01
CA ALA A 133 -4.65 8.55 2.36
C ALA A 133 -3.28 9.22 2.07
N PRO A 134 -2.13 8.66 2.50
CA PRO A 134 -0.81 9.18 2.12
C PRO A 134 -0.58 9.28 0.62
N SER A 135 -1.03 8.29 -0.15
CA SER A 135 -0.85 8.29 -1.60
C SER A 135 -1.61 9.44 -2.27
N VAL A 136 -2.90 9.59 -1.96
CA VAL A 136 -3.74 10.63 -2.56
C VAL A 136 -3.27 12.02 -2.14
N THR A 137 -2.93 12.22 -0.86
CA THR A 137 -2.43 13.51 -0.37
C THR A 137 -1.08 13.87 -0.95
N TYR A 138 -0.15 12.90 -1.08
CA TYR A 138 1.18 13.17 -1.64
C TYR A 138 1.12 13.61 -3.11
N VAL A 139 0.29 12.97 -3.93
CA VAL A 139 0.09 13.38 -5.33
C VAL A 139 -0.50 14.79 -5.41
N GLY A 140 -1.49 15.09 -4.57
CA GLY A 140 -2.12 16.41 -4.53
C GLY A 140 -1.22 17.54 -4.01
N GLU A 141 -0.18 17.22 -3.25
CA GLU A 141 0.81 18.21 -2.78
C GLU A 141 1.94 18.44 -3.78
N VAL A 142 2.26 17.43 -4.58
CA VAL A 142 3.35 17.48 -5.55
C VAL A 142 2.89 18.07 -6.89
N THR A 143 1.62 17.90 -7.25
CA THR A 143 1.05 18.34 -8.53
C THR A 143 0.46 19.74 -8.42
#